data_AF-A0A3B9W0K0-F1
#
_entry.id   AF-A0A3B9W0K0-F1
#
_cell.length_a   1.000
_cell.length_b   1.000
_cell.length_c   1.000
_cell.angle_alpha   90.00
_cell.angle_beta   90.00
_cell.angle_gamma   90.00
#
_symmetry.space_group_name_H-M   'P 1'
#
loop_
_entity.id
_entity.type
_entity.pdbx_description
1 polymer ?
#
loop_
_entity_poly.entity_id
_entity_poly.type
_entity_poly.pdbx_seq_one_letter_code
_entity_poly.pdbx_strand_id
1 'polypeptide(L)'
;DGGVDRTELLLAGALTLATAFVVFNKVGSPQFMVWLAPAVAVGLAHSWREWRVPAAMLIAIAVATFFIYPLFYDALSHNNPLMAGVLTIRNVLLVVLFLWSVRRLYSLGKKTPASVPALKES
;
A
#
# COMPACT_ATOMS: atom_id res chain seq x y z
N ASP A 1 -15.25 -20.81 2.54
CA ASP A 1 -15.31 -19.35 2.30
C ASP A 1 -14.70 -18.48 3.39
N GLY A 2 -14.74 -18.83 4.68
CA GLY A 2 -14.17 -17.97 5.74
C GLY A 2 -12.63 -17.85 5.78
N GLY A 3 -11.86 -18.72 5.11
CA GLY A 3 -10.40 -18.64 5.05
C GLY A 3 -9.89 -17.56 4.08
N VAL A 4 -10.55 -17.44 2.93
CA VAL A 4 -10.26 -16.44 1.88
C VAL A 4 -10.48 -15.02 2.41
N ASP A 5 -11.59 -14.79 3.13
CA ASP A 5 -11.93 -13.50 3.71
C ASP A 5 -10.89 -13.04 4.76
N ARG A 6 -10.34 -13.99 5.56
CA ARG A 6 -9.27 -13.71 6.52
C ARG A 6 -7.95 -13.34 5.84
N THR A 7 -7.56 -14.06 4.79
CA THR A 7 -6.35 -13.76 4.02
C THR A 7 -6.43 -12.36 3.40
N GLU A 8 -7.56 -12.01 2.79
CA GLU A 8 -7.74 -10.67 2.23
C GLU A 8 -7.71 -9.58 3.29
N LEU A 9 -8.32 -9.81 4.46
CA LEU A 9 -8.29 -8.87 5.58
C LEU A 9 -6.86 -8.65 6.08
N LEU A 10 -6.07 -9.73 6.23
CA LEU A 10 -4.67 -9.66 6.64
C LEU A 10 -3.81 -8.90 5.63
N LEU A 11 -3.98 -9.17 4.33
CA LEU A 11 -3.22 -8.51 3.27
C LEU A 11 -3.59 -7.02 3.16
N ALA A 12 -4.88 -6.69 3.21
CA ALA A 12 -5.33 -5.30 3.23
C ALA A 12 -4.85 -4.56 4.48
N GLY A 13 -4.87 -5.22 5.65
CA GLY A 13 -4.34 -4.70 6.90
C GLY A 13 -2.83 -4.44 6.83
N ALA A 14 -2.05 -5.41 6.34
CA ALA A 14 -0.61 -5.28 6.17
C ALA A 14 -0.25 -4.13 5.22
N LEU A 15 -0.92 -4.03 4.07
CA LEU A 15 -0.71 -2.92 3.14
C LEU A 15 -1.09 -1.58 3.76
N THR A 16 -2.17 -1.52 4.53
CA THR A 16 -2.61 -0.31 5.24
C THR A 16 -1.59 0.16 6.26
N LEU A 17 -1.09 -0.75 7.10
CA LEU A 17 -0.09 -0.41 8.11
C LEU A 17 1.25 -0.01 7.48
N ALA A 18 1.69 -0.73 6.46
CA ALA A 18 2.93 -0.40 5.75
C ALA A 18 2.81 0.98 5.07
N THR A 19 1.73 1.24 4.33
CA THR A 19 1.51 2.54 3.68
C THR A 19 1.33 3.68 4.69
N ALA A 20 0.66 3.46 5.81
CA ALA A 20 0.58 4.42 6.91
C ALA A 20 1.97 4.75 7.46
N PHE A 21 2.78 3.72 7.74
CA PHE A 21 4.15 3.89 8.21
C PHE A 21 4.96 4.74 7.23
N VAL A 22 4.85 4.50 5.92
CA VAL A 22 5.57 5.31 4.91
C VAL A 22 5.06 6.75 4.86
N VAL A 23 3.74 6.97 4.80
CA VAL A 23 3.13 8.30 4.64
C VAL A 23 3.42 9.21 5.83
N PHE A 24 3.41 8.66 7.04
CA PHE A 24 3.66 9.43 8.27
C PHE A 24 5.13 9.49 8.68
N ASN A 25 6.04 8.86 7.93
CA ASN A 25 7.47 8.97 8.19
C ASN A 25 8.04 10.28 7.61
N LYS A 26 8.90 10.96 8.38
CA LYS A 26 9.59 12.18 7.94
C LYS A 26 10.62 11.91 6.85
N VAL A 27 11.20 10.71 6.80
CA VAL A 27 12.25 10.35 5.85
C VAL A 27 11.68 9.35 4.85
N GLY A 28 11.35 9.80 3.64
CA GLY A 28 10.79 8.94 2.59
C GLY A 28 11.85 8.10 1.87
N SER A 29 12.58 7.22 2.56
CA SER A 29 13.65 6.43 1.94
C SER A 29 13.11 5.51 0.83
N PRO A 30 13.84 5.33 -0.31
CA PRO A 30 13.46 4.43 -1.40
C PRO A 30 13.13 3.00 -0.94
N GLN A 31 13.82 2.49 0.07
CA GLN A 31 13.62 1.13 0.60
C GLN A 31 12.20 0.87 1.10
N PHE A 32 11.48 1.90 1.53
CA PHE A 32 10.11 1.77 2.01
C PHE A 32 9.13 1.32 0.92
N MET A 33 9.41 1.62 -0.35
CA MET A 33 8.55 1.17 -1.46
C MET A 33 8.63 -0.35 -1.64
N VAL A 34 9.80 -0.94 -1.36
CA VAL A 34 10.03 -2.39 -1.44
C VAL A 34 9.20 -3.13 -0.39
N TRP A 35 8.98 -2.53 0.77
CA TRP A 35 8.18 -3.14 1.84
C TRP A 35 6.71 -3.32 1.50
N LEU A 36 6.20 -2.57 0.51
CA LEU A 36 4.83 -2.71 0.02
C LEU A 36 4.65 -3.92 -0.91
N ALA A 37 5.73 -4.37 -1.56
CA ALA A 37 5.69 -5.37 -2.62
C ALA A 37 5.16 -6.75 -2.18
N PRO A 38 5.54 -7.32 -1.02
CA PRO A 38 5.05 -8.64 -0.62
C PRO A 38 3.53 -8.70 -0.48
N ALA A 39 2.91 -7.72 0.18
CA ALA A 39 1.46 -7.67 0.35
C ALA A 39 0.73 -7.59 -1.00
N VAL A 40 1.24 -6.73 -1.91
CA VAL A 40 0.68 -6.56 -3.25
C VAL A 40 0.86 -7.80 -4.11
N ALA A 41 2.02 -8.45 -4.08
CA ALA A 41 2.30 -9.66 -4.85
C ALA A 41 1.43 -10.84 -4.41
N VAL A 42 1.32 -11.08 -3.10
CA VAL A 42 0.46 -12.15 -2.57
C VAL A 42 -1.01 -11.85 -2.86
N GLY A 43 -1.44 -10.60 -2.71
CA GLY A 43 -2.79 -10.19 -3.05
C GLY A 43 -3.12 -10.37 -4.54
N LEU A 44 -2.16 -10.09 -5.44
CA LEU A 44 -2.32 -10.31 -6.87
C LEU A 44 -2.46 -11.80 -7.22
N ALA A 45 -1.71 -12.67 -6.54
CA ALA A 45 -1.83 -14.11 -6.68
C ALA A 45 -3.16 -14.66 -6.16
N HIS A 46 -3.79 -13.99 -5.19
CA HIS A 46 -5.07 -14.39 -4.61
C HIS A 46 -6.27 -13.86 -5.41
N SER A 47 -6.29 -12.55 -5.68
CA SER A 47 -7.44 -11.84 -6.24
C SER A 47 -7.00 -10.79 -7.27
N TRP A 48 -6.58 -11.24 -8.46
CA TRP A 48 -6.08 -10.36 -9.55
C TRP A 48 -6.97 -9.12 -9.80
N ARG A 49 -8.29 -9.31 -9.85
CA ARG A 49 -9.23 -8.22 -10.18
C ARG A 49 -9.20 -7.08 -9.17
N GLU A 50 -8.93 -7.38 -7.92
CA GLU A 50 -8.98 -6.43 -6.83
C GLU A 50 -7.61 -5.81 -6.56
N TRP A 51 -6.54 -6.58 -6.80
CA TRP A 51 -5.17 -6.18 -6.53
C TRP A 51 -4.44 -5.56 -7.73
N ARG A 52 -5.03 -5.56 -8.93
CA ARG A 52 -4.47 -4.84 -10.09
C ARG A 52 -4.26 -3.35 -9.83
N VAL A 53 -5.13 -2.73 -9.03
CA VAL A 53 -5.07 -1.30 -8.71
C VAL A 53 -3.86 -0.98 -7.83
N PRO A 54 -3.69 -1.58 -6.64
CA PRO A 54 -2.50 -1.35 -5.82
C PRO A 54 -1.21 -1.79 -6.54
N ALA A 55 -1.26 -2.82 -7.40
CA ALA A 55 -0.12 -3.20 -8.23
C ALA A 55 0.30 -2.10 -9.23
N ALA A 56 -0.65 -1.55 -9.99
CA ALA A 56 -0.36 -0.45 -10.91
C ALA A 56 0.17 0.79 -10.18
N MET A 57 -0.40 1.11 -9.02
CA MET A 57 0.09 2.21 -8.17
C MET A 57 1.51 1.96 -7.66
N LEU A 58 1.80 0.74 -7.19
CA LEU A 58 3.12 0.37 -6.71
C LEU A 58 4.17 0.46 -7.83
N ILE A 59 3.82 0.04 -9.06
CA ILE A 59 4.71 0.19 -10.22
C ILE A 59 4.97 1.67 -10.52
N ALA A 60 3.94 2.52 -10.52
CA ALA A 60 4.11 3.95 -10.74
C ALA A 60 5.00 4.60 -9.66
N ILE A 61 4.81 4.22 -8.39
CA ILE A 61 5.64 4.64 -7.25
C ILE A 61 7.08 4.16 -7.44
N ALA A 62 7.28 2.91 -7.86
CA ALA A 62 8.61 2.34 -8.10
C ALA A 62 9.33 3.05 -9.24
N VAL A 63 8.65 3.34 -10.35
CA VAL A 63 9.22 4.10 -11.48
C VAL A 63 9.61 5.51 -11.05
N ALA A 64 8.74 6.22 -10.34
CA ALA A 64 9.06 7.56 -9.84
C ALA A 64 10.23 7.53 -8.83
N THR A 65 10.29 6.49 -7.99
CA THR A 65 11.38 6.30 -7.03
C THR A 65 12.69 5.98 -7.73
N PHE A 66 12.68 5.11 -8.73
CA PHE A 66 13.86 4.76 -9.53
C PHE A 66 14.40 5.96 -10.33
N PHE A 67 13.48 6.78 -10.84
CA PHE A 67 13.84 8.01 -11.54
C PHE A 67 14.59 8.98 -10.61
N ILE A 68 14.14 9.15 -9.37
CA ILE A 68 14.88 9.98 -8.40
C ILE A 68 16.15 9.28 -7.92
N TYR A 69 16.06 8.00 -7.56
CA TYR A 69 17.12 7.21 -6.97
C TYR A 69 17.43 5.96 -7.81
N PRO A 70 18.63 5.81 -8.38
CA PRO A 70 19.82 6.66 -8.21
C PRO A 70 19.96 7.78 -9.26
N LEU A 71 19.10 7.84 -10.29
CA LEU A 71 19.42 8.59 -11.52
C LEU A 71 19.51 10.12 -11.34
N PHE A 72 18.62 10.73 -10.55
CA PHE A 72 18.54 12.19 -10.40
C PHE A 72 18.65 12.66 -8.95
N TYR A 73 19.30 11.86 -8.10
CA TYR A 73 19.45 12.19 -6.69
C TYR A 73 20.30 13.45 -6.48
N ASP A 74 21.37 13.62 -7.25
CA ASP A 74 22.21 14.82 -7.18
C ASP A 74 21.43 16.07 -7.56
N ALA A 75 20.62 16.01 -8.62
CA ALA A 75 19.77 17.13 -9.04
C ALA A 75 18.75 17.50 -7.95
N LEU A 76 18.13 16.49 -7.31
CA LEU A 76 17.24 16.72 -6.18
C LEU A 76 17.97 17.38 -5.00
N SER A 77 19.19 16.93 -4.71
CA SER A 77 20.04 17.44 -3.62
C SER A 77 20.47 18.90 -3.84
N HIS A 78 20.50 19.36 -5.09
CA HIS A 78 20.76 20.75 -5.48
C HIS A 78 19.47 21.57 -5.70
N ASN A 79 18.36 21.21 -5.05
CA ASN A 79 17.07 21.93 -5.08
C ASN A 79 16.44 22.06 -6.48
N ASN A 80 16.62 21.08 -7.37
CA ASN A 80 15.97 21.10 -8.67
C ASN A 80 14.43 20.98 -8.51
N PRO A 81 13.64 21.97 -8.99
CA PRO A 81 12.19 21.98 -8.79
C PRO A 81 11.46 20.88 -9.56
N LEU A 82 12.00 20.41 -10.69
CA LEU A 82 11.42 19.28 -11.43
C LEU A 82 11.51 17.99 -10.61
N MET A 83 12.67 17.72 -10.00
CA MET A 83 12.85 16.52 -9.17
C MET A 83 12.04 16.60 -7.87
N ALA A 84 11.90 17.80 -7.30
CA ALA A 84 10.95 18.05 -6.21
C ALA A 84 9.51 17.74 -6.64
N GLY A 85 9.11 18.11 -7.87
CA GLY A 85 7.82 17.75 -8.45
C GLY A 85 7.61 16.24 -8.58
N VAL A 86 8.59 15.51 -9.10
CA VAL A 86 8.54 14.03 -9.19
C VAL A 86 8.40 13.40 -7.80
N LEU A 87 9.15 13.92 -6.80
CA LEU A 87 9.06 13.46 -5.43
C LEU A 87 7.67 13.71 -4.82
N THR A 88 7.09 14.89 -5.08
CA THR A 88 5.72 15.23 -4.67
C THR A 88 4.72 14.28 -5.32
N ILE A 89 4.82 14.01 -6.61
CA ILE A 89 3.95 13.05 -7.32
C ILE A 89 4.04 11.67 -6.66
N ARG A 90 5.26 11.18 -6.39
CA ARG A 90 5.46 9.91 -5.70
C ARG A 90 4.78 9.88 -4.33
N ASN A 91 4.88 10.97 -3.57
CA ASN A 91 4.25 11.08 -2.24
C ASN A 91 2.73 11.12 -2.32
N VAL A 92 2.17 11.84 -3.29
CA VAL A 92 0.72 11.84 -3.54
C VAL A 92 0.25 10.43 -3.89
N LEU A 93 0.97 9.71 -4.76
CA LEU A 93 0.63 8.31 -5.08
C LEU A 93 0.63 7.41 -3.85
N LEU A 94 1.58 7.58 -2.93
CA LEU A 94 1.59 6.85 -1.65
C LEU A 94 0.39 7.15 -0.78
N VAL A 95 0.00 8.44 -0.67
CA VAL A 95 -1.19 8.84 0.07
C VAL A 95 -2.45 8.25 -0.57
N VAL A 96 -2.57 8.27 -1.89
CA VAL A 96 -3.70 7.64 -2.59
C VAL A 96 -3.71 6.13 -2.33
N LEU A 97 -2.56 5.46 -2.33
CA LEU A 97 -2.46 4.02 -2.08
C LEU A 97 -2.86 3.69 -0.63
N PHE A 98 -2.47 4.54 0.32
CA PHE A 98 -2.91 4.45 1.72
C PHE A 98 -4.43 4.62 1.85
N LEU A 99 -5.02 5.64 1.23
CA LEU A 99 -6.47 5.84 1.27
C LEU A 99 -7.22 4.68 0.61
N TRP A 100 -6.66 4.11 -0.46
CA TRP A 100 -7.20 2.93 -1.11
C TRP A 100 -7.16 1.70 -0.18
N SER A 101 -6.02 1.45 0.49
CA SER A 101 -5.86 0.31 1.39
C SER A 101 -6.77 0.39 2.61
N VAL A 102 -6.91 1.58 3.21
CA VAL A 102 -7.87 1.86 4.29
C VAL A 102 -9.31 1.57 3.85
N ARG A 103 -9.70 2.05 2.66
CA ARG A 103 -11.05 1.80 2.11
C ARG A 103 -11.31 0.31 1.91
N ARG A 104 -10.34 -0.43 1.37
CA ARG A 104 -10.45 -1.87 1.17
C ARG A 104 -10.59 -2.60 2.51
N LEU A 105 -9.73 -2.29 3.47
CA LEU A 105 -9.76 -2.87 4.81
C LEU A 105 -11.11 -2.62 5.51
N TYR A 106 -11.61 -1.39 5.46
CA TYR A 106 -12.92 -1.04 6.01
C TYR A 106 -14.07 -1.80 5.34
N SER A 107 -14.04 -1.92 4.01
CA SER A 107 -15.06 -2.69 3.28
C SER A 107 -15.04 -4.17 3.62
N LEU A 108 -13.87 -4.77 3.88
CA LEU A 108 -13.75 -6.17 4.29
C LEU A 108 -14.24 -6.36 5.73
N GLY A 109 -13.82 -5.48 6.65
CA GLY A 109 -14.26 -5.53 8.05
C GLY A 109 -15.78 -5.41 8.24
N LYS A 110 -16.47 -4.66 7.37
CA LYS A 110 -17.95 -4.61 7.39
C LYS A 110 -18.63 -5.88 6.90
N LYS A 111 -17.98 -6.67 6.04
CA LYS A 111 -18.53 -7.90 5.46
C LYS A 111 -18.37 -9.11 6.37
N THR A 112 -17.48 -9.05 7.36
CA THR A 112 -17.32 -10.08 8.39
C THR A 112 -18.16 -9.71 9.63
N PRO A 113 -19.48 -9.99 9.71
CA PRO A 113 -20.16 -9.91 10.99
C PRO A 113 -19.55 -10.96 11.91
N ALA A 114 -19.18 -10.53 13.12
CA ALA A 114 -18.72 -11.42 14.17
C ALA A 114 -19.76 -12.52 14.37
N SER A 115 -19.46 -13.75 13.94
CA SER A 115 -20.19 -14.92 14.40
C SER A 115 -19.86 -15.07 15.88
N VAL A 116 -20.57 -14.34 16.73
CA VAL A 116 -20.58 -14.59 18.17
C VAL A 116 -21.05 -16.04 18.30
N PRO A 117 -20.20 -16.97 18.78
CA PRO A 117 -20.65 -18.32 19.02
C PRO A 117 -21.76 -18.20 20.05
N ALA A 118 -22.98 -18.59 19.69
CA ALA A 118 -24.03 -18.79 20.66
C ALA A 118 -23.48 -19.81 21.65
N LEU A 119 -23.08 -19.34 22.83
CA LEU A 119 -22.80 -20.17 23.98
C LEU A 119 -24.09 -20.98 24.22
N LYS A 120 -24.09 -22.24 23.77
CA LYS A 120 -25.08 -23.21 24.20
C LYS A 120 -24.75 -23.51 25.66
N GLU A 121 -25.30 -22.70 26.55
CA GLU A 121 -25.59 -23.16 27.89
C GLU A 121 -26.85 -24.05 27.81
N SER A 122 -26.66 -25.36 27.93
CA SER A 122 -27.55 -26.34 28.58
C SER A 122 -27.06 -27.76 28.29
#